data_AF-A0A7W1TT86-F1
#
_entry.id   AF-A0A7W1TT86-F1
#
_cell.length_a   1.000
_cell.length_b   1.000
_cell.length_c   1.000
_cell.angle_alpha   90.00
_cell.angle_beta   90.00
_cell.angle_gamma   90.00
#
_symmetry.space_group_name_H-M   'P 1'
#
loop_
_entity.id
_entity.type
_entity.pdbx_description
1 polymer ?
#
loop_
_entity_poly.entity_id
_entity_poly.type
_entity_poly.pdbx_seq_one_letter_code
_entity_poly.pdbx_strand_id
1 'polypeptide(L)'
;MQSLKTQLHPHFLFNTLNAIAELVHGDAARAERTVTQLSDLLRSALSREGADQVTLKEELDFLRNYIAIQQTLLQERLSARWNIDDDTLDARVPSMLLQPVVENAIQHGIGPV
;
A
#
# COMPACT_ATOMS: atom_id res chain seq x y z
N MET A 1 23.59 13.81 -6.32
CA MET A 1 22.59 13.67 -5.24
C MET A 1 21.63 12.55 -5.62
N GLN A 2 22.01 11.30 -5.37
CA GLN A 2 21.11 10.16 -5.53
C GLN A 2 20.11 10.18 -4.37
N SER A 3 19.07 11.00 -4.50
CA SER A 3 17.87 10.79 -3.71
C SER A 3 17.18 9.60 -4.34
N LEU A 4 17.48 8.41 -3.84
CA LEU A 4 16.57 7.28 -3.97
C LEU A 4 15.32 7.72 -3.20
N LYS A 5 14.46 8.50 -3.85
CA LYS A 5 13.08 8.73 -3.40
C LYS A 5 12.38 7.41 -3.60
N THR A 6 12.68 6.46 -2.72
CA THR A 6 12.03 5.17 -2.66
C THR A 6 10.55 5.48 -2.43
N GLN A 7 9.73 5.18 -3.43
CA GLN A 7 8.31 5.56 -3.48
C GLN A 7 7.48 4.89 -2.36
N LEU A 8 8.07 4.02 -1.55
CA LEU A 8 7.51 3.51 -0.30
C LEU A 8 8.12 4.26 0.89
N HIS A 9 7.28 4.93 1.68
CA HIS A 9 7.69 5.65 2.88
C HIS A 9 8.46 4.69 3.83
N PRO A 10 9.72 4.97 4.20
CA PRO A 10 10.49 4.11 5.12
C PRO A 10 9.75 3.82 6.43
N HIS A 11 8.96 4.77 6.90
CA HIS A 11 8.12 4.64 8.08
C HIS A 11 7.03 3.55 7.94
N PHE A 12 6.39 3.44 6.77
CA PHE A 12 5.42 2.37 6.53
C PHE A 12 6.07 0.99 6.61
N LEU A 13 7.28 0.84 6.04
CA LEU A 13 8.03 -0.41 6.11
C LEU A 13 8.34 -0.81 7.55
N PHE A 14 8.88 0.12 8.35
CA PHE A 14 9.17 -0.13 9.77
C PHE A 14 7.91 -0.49 10.56
N ASN A 15 6.82 0.27 10.39
CA ASN A 15 5.57 0.01 11.10
C ASN A 15 4.98 -1.35 10.72
N THR A 16 5.03 -1.70 9.44
CA THR A 16 4.52 -2.98 8.96
C THR A 16 5.34 -4.14 9.51
N LEU A 17 6.68 -4.03 9.50
CA LEU A 17 7.56 -5.06 10.07
C LEU A 17 7.39 -5.22 11.59
N ASN A 18 7.24 -4.12 12.33
CA ASN A 18 6.98 -4.17 13.77
C ASN A 18 5.63 -4.86 14.06
N ALA A 19 4.58 -4.47 13.35
CA ALA A 19 3.27 -5.09 13.52
C ALA A 19 3.27 -6.58 13.13
N ILE A 20 4.02 -6.97 12.09
CA ILE A 20 4.26 -8.38 11.77
C ILE A 20 4.94 -9.10 12.94
N ALA A 21 6.00 -8.54 13.53
CA ALA A 21 6.71 -9.15 14.64
C ALA A 21 5.82 -9.35 15.88
N GLU A 22 4.91 -8.42 16.14
CA GLU A 22 3.88 -8.56 17.17
C GLU A 22 2.88 -9.68 16.83
N LEU A 23 2.45 -9.76 15.57
CA LEU A 23 1.52 -10.79 15.09
C LEU A 23 2.10 -12.20 15.17
N VAL A 24 3.41 -12.40 15.03
CA VAL A 24 4.03 -13.75 15.08
C VAL A 24 3.64 -14.52 16.35
N HIS A 25 3.49 -13.83 17.48
CA HIS A 25 3.17 -14.46 18.76
C HIS A 25 1.66 -14.65 18.99
N GLY A 26 0.81 -13.82 18.38
CA GLY A 26 -0.64 -13.83 18.59
C GLY A 26 -1.46 -14.48 17.46
N ASP A 27 -0.99 -14.38 16.23
CA ASP A 27 -1.64 -14.88 15.01
C ASP A 27 -0.59 -15.08 13.90
N ALA A 28 0.14 -16.20 13.99
CA ALA A 28 1.22 -16.53 13.05
C ALA A 28 0.75 -16.63 11.60
N ALA A 29 -0.47 -17.12 11.36
CA ALA A 29 -1.04 -17.22 10.02
C ALA A 29 -1.28 -15.83 9.40
N ARG A 30 -1.72 -14.85 10.20
CA ARG A 30 -1.85 -13.46 9.76
C ARG A 30 -0.49 -12.80 9.56
N ALA A 31 0.50 -13.08 10.42
CA ALA A 31 1.86 -12.60 10.23
C ALA A 31 2.43 -13.07 8.87
N GLU A 32 2.33 -14.37 8.57
CA GLU A 32 2.79 -14.95 7.31
C GLU A 32 2.10 -14.30 6.09
N ARG A 33 0.77 -14.18 6.11
CA ARG A 33 0.02 -13.51 5.03
C ARG A 33 0.50 -12.07 4.82
N THR A 34 0.71 -11.33 5.91
CA THR A 34 1.13 -9.92 5.84
C THR A 34 2.55 -9.78 5.27
N VAL A 35 3.46 -10.70 5.62
CA VAL A 35 4.82 -10.74 5.05
C VAL A 35 4.78 -11.00 3.55
N THR A 36 3.96 -11.94 3.08
CA THR A 36 3.80 -12.21 1.65
C THR A 36 3.24 -10.99 0.91
N GLN A 37 2.18 -10.37 1.44
CA GLN A 37 1.61 -9.15 0.86
C GLN A 37 2.62 -8.00 0.80
N LEU A 38 3.42 -7.81 1.86
CA LEU A 38 4.49 -6.81 1.87
C LEU A 38 5.54 -7.09 0.78
N SER A 39 5.90 -8.36 0.60
CA SER A 39 6.86 -8.78 -0.44
C SER A 39 6.33 -8.50 -1.85
N ASP A 40 5.04 -8.76 -2.09
CA ASP A 40 4.39 -8.49 -3.37
C ASP A 40 4.25 -6.99 -3.64
N LEU A 41 3.91 -6.20 -2.62
CA LEU A 41 3.87 -4.74 -2.70
C LEU A 41 5.25 -4.17 -3.06
N LEU A 42 6.31 -4.65 -2.41
CA LEU A 42 7.68 -4.22 -2.69
C LEU A 42 8.11 -4.58 -4.11
N ARG A 43 7.79 -5.79 -4.58
CA ARG A 43 8.04 -6.20 -5.96
C ARG A 43 7.31 -5.30 -6.96
N SER A 44 6.04 -4.97 -6.69
CA SER A 44 5.26 -4.05 -7.53
C SER A 44 5.87 -2.66 -7.56
N ALA A 45 6.27 -2.11 -6.41
CA ALA A 45 6.92 -0.79 -6.33
C ALA A 45 8.23 -0.75 -7.14
N LEU A 46 9.09 -1.76 -7.00
CA LEU A 46 10.34 -1.86 -7.76
C LEU A 46 10.10 -2.00 -9.27
N SER A 47 9.06 -2.72 -9.69
CA SER A 47 8.71 -2.87 -11.11
C SER A 47 8.23 -1.55 -11.74
N ARG A 48 7.75 -0.63 -10.92
CA ARG A 48 7.22 0.68 -11.33
C ARG A 48 8.24 1.80 -11.17
N GLU A 49 9.42 1.50 -10.61
CA GLU A 49 10.48 2.48 -10.38
C GLU A 49 10.98 3.02 -11.73
N GLY A 50 10.93 4.35 -11.90
CA GLY A 50 11.31 5.03 -13.13
C GLY A 50 10.24 5.10 -14.22
N ALA A 51 9.02 4.59 -13.98
CA ALA A 51 7.89 4.81 -14.89
C ALA A 51 7.23 6.16 -14.61
N ASP A 52 7.25 7.08 -15.59
CA ASP A 52 6.58 8.39 -15.48
C ASP A 52 5.05 8.27 -15.47
N GLN A 53 4.52 7.27 -16.17
CA GLN A 53 3.08 7.00 -16.27
C GLN A 53 2.77 5.50 -16.22
N VAL A 54 1.63 5.18 -15.63
CA VAL A 54 1.02 3.84 -15.60
C VAL A 54 -0.44 3.91 -16.04
N THR A 55 -1.07 2.77 -16.32
CA THR A 55 -2.53 2.71 -16.41
C THR A 55 -3.17 2.96 -15.04
N LEU A 56 -4.38 3.49 -15.01
CA LEU A 56 -5.15 3.64 -13.77
C LEU A 56 -5.33 2.28 -13.09
N LYS A 57 -5.51 1.20 -13.86
CA LYS A 57 -5.56 -0.17 -13.36
C LYS A 57 -4.32 -0.54 -12.54
N GLU A 58 -3.12 -0.32 -13.07
CA GLU A 58 -1.86 -0.62 -12.37
C GLU A 58 -1.72 0.20 -11.08
N GLU A 59 -2.13 1.47 -11.09
CA GLU A 59 -2.17 2.32 -9.90
C GLU A 59 -3.14 1.76 -8.84
N LEU A 60 -4.35 1.38 -9.26
CA LEU A 60 -5.37 0.81 -8.37
C LEU A 60 -4.95 -0.54 -7.78
N ASP A 61 -4.34 -1.42 -8.58
CA ASP A 61 -3.87 -2.73 -8.12
C ASP A 61 -2.75 -2.59 -7.08
N PHE A 62 -1.84 -1.62 -7.28
CA PHE A 62 -0.87 -1.27 -6.25
C PHE A 62 -1.54 -0.79 -4.96
N LEU A 63 -2.51 0.12 -5.05
CA LEU A 63 -3.22 0.64 -3.88
C LEU A 63 -4.06 -0.42 -3.17
N ARG A 64 -4.64 -1.38 -3.90
CA ARG A 64 -5.37 -2.52 -3.29
C ARG A 64 -4.44 -3.36 -2.43
N ASN A 65 -3.25 -3.68 -2.92
CA ASN A 65 -2.26 -4.42 -2.14
C ASN A 65 -1.82 -3.63 -0.90
N TYR A 66 -1.57 -2.34 -1.07
CA TYR A 66 -1.22 -1.45 0.04
C TYR A 66 -2.32 -1.38 1.11
N ILE A 67 -3.56 -1.14 0.70
CA ILE A 67 -4.72 -1.06 1.61
C ILE A 67 -4.98 -2.42 2.27
N ALA A 68 -4.81 -3.54 1.57
CA ALA A 68 -5.00 -4.87 2.14
C ALA A 68 -4.02 -5.16 3.30
N ILE A 69 -2.76 -4.72 3.18
CA ILE A 69 -1.80 -4.76 4.30
C ILE A 69 -2.31 -3.89 5.44
N GLN A 70 -2.69 -2.64 5.16
CA GLN A 70 -3.18 -1.73 6.19
C GLN A 70 -4.45 -2.24 6.89
N GLN A 71 -5.38 -2.86 6.18
CA GLN A 71 -6.57 -3.51 6.76
C GLN A 71 -6.18 -4.70 7.63
N THR A 72 -5.15 -5.44 7.21
CA THR A 72 -4.60 -6.52 8.03
C THR A 72 -3.93 -5.99 9.28
N LEU A 73 -3.47 -4.74 9.35
CA LEU A 73 -2.89 -4.18 10.58
C LEU A 73 -3.95 -3.48 11.46
N LEU A 74 -4.88 -2.76 10.83
CA LEU A 74 -5.87 -1.90 11.50
C LEU A 74 -7.20 -2.59 11.77
N GLN A 75 -7.40 -3.80 11.23
CA GLN A 75 -8.63 -4.59 11.37
C GLN A 75 -9.88 -3.76 11.04
N GLU A 76 -10.86 -3.75 11.95
CA GLU A 76 -12.14 -3.05 11.79
C GLU A 76 -12.01 -1.53 11.72
N ARG A 77 -10.85 -0.96 12.07
CA ARG A 77 -10.61 0.49 12.01
C ARG A 77 -10.42 1.01 10.58
N LEU A 78 -10.17 0.13 9.60
CA LEU A 78 -10.00 0.53 8.20
C LEU A 78 -10.97 -0.23 7.28
N SER A 79 -11.88 0.51 6.67
CA SER A 79 -12.74 0.03 5.59
C SER A 79 -12.48 0.84 4.31
N ALA A 80 -12.36 0.14 3.19
CA ALA A 80 -12.11 0.75 1.89
C ALA A 80 -13.22 0.36 0.91
N ARG A 81 -13.77 1.37 0.21
CA ARG A 81 -14.77 1.18 -0.83
C ARG A 81 -14.23 1.68 -2.16
N TRP A 82 -14.30 0.83 -3.17
CA TRP A 82 -13.87 1.15 -4.53
C TRP A 82 -15.11 1.37 -5.39
N ASN A 83 -15.21 2.55 -6.00
CA ASN A 83 -16.21 2.85 -7.01
C ASN A 83 -15.46 3.42 -8.21
N ILE A 84 -15.12 2.55 -9.16
CA ILE A 84 -14.30 2.84 -10.33
C ILE A 84 -15.13 2.44 -11.54
N ASP A 85 -15.20 3.33 -12.53
CA ASP A 85 -15.82 3.01 -13.82
C ASP A 85 -14.81 2.23 -14.67
N ASP A 86 -15.22 1.09 -15.22
CA ASP A 86 -14.33 0.17 -15.96
C ASP A 86 -13.72 0.86 -17.20
N ASP A 87 -14.44 1.80 -17.81
CA ASP A 87 -13.98 2.55 -18.98
C ASP A 87 -12.79 3.48 -18.66
N THR A 88 -12.49 3.69 -17.37
CA THR A 88 -11.37 4.53 -16.92
C THR A 88 -10.06 3.77 -16.69
N LEU A 89 -10.10 2.43 -16.64
CA LEU A 89 -8.99 1.60 -16.17
C LEU A 89 -7.73 1.69 -17.04
N ASP A 90 -7.88 1.93 -18.35
CA ASP A 90 -6.76 2.03 -19.29
C ASP A 90 -6.19 3.45 -19.41
N ALA A 91 -6.78 4.44 -18.70
CA ALA A 91 -6.29 5.82 -18.71
C ALA A 91 -4.85 5.89 -18.18
N ARG A 92 -3.99 6.64 -18.88
CA ARG A 92 -2.60 6.86 -18.45
C ARG A 92 -2.54 7.97 -17.42
N VAL A 93 -2.05 7.64 -16.23
CA VAL A 93 -1.90 8.56 -15.10
C VAL A 93 -0.44 8.60 -14.63
N PRO A 94 0.03 9.69 -14.03
CA PRO A 94 1.31 9.71 -13.34
C PRO A 94 1.42 8.57 -12.34
N SER A 95 2.58 7.90 -12.29
CA SER A 95 2.83 6.85 -11.30
C SER A 95 2.77 7.43 -9.89
N MET A 96 2.16 6.70 -8.95
CA MET A 96 2.00 7.12 -7.55
C MET A 96 1.16 8.39 -7.38
N LEU A 97 0.24 8.68 -8.31
CA LEU A 97 -0.65 9.83 -8.23
C LEU A 97 -1.59 9.74 -7.02
N LEU A 98 -2.18 8.56 -6.80
CA LEU A 98 -3.25 8.37 -5.82
C LEU A 98 -2.70 7.94 -4.44
N GLN A 99 -1.48 7.41 -4.39
CA GLN A 99 -0.83 7.00 -3.13
C GLN A 99 -0.84 8.09 -2.05
N PRO A 100 -0.42 9.35 -2.29
CA PRO A 100 -0.42 10.37 -1.25
C PRO A 100 -1.82 10.67 -0.72
N VAL A 101 -2.86 10.56 -1.55
CA VAL A 101 -4.24 10.79 -1.15
C VAL A 101 -4.72 9.67 -0.23
N VAL A 102 -4.43 8.42 -0.59
CA VAL A 102 -4.75 7.25 0.24
C VAL A 102 -4.00 7.30 1.58
N GLU A 103 -2.70 7.61 1.56
CA GLU A 103 -1.89 7.73 2.78
C GLU A 103 -2.45 8.82 3.71
N ASN A 104 -2.77 10.00 3.18
CA ASN A 104 -3.39 11.06 3.96
C ASN A 104 -4.75 10.64 4.53
N ALA A 105 -5.59 9.96 3.75
CA ALA A 105 -6.89 9.49 4.22
C ALA A 105 -6.77 8.50 5.40
N ILE A 106 -5.78 7.60 5.37
CA ILE A 106 -5.54 6.65 6.47
C ILE A 106 -5.00 7.38 7.71
N GLN A 107 -3.98 8.23 7.54
CA GLN A 107 -3.34 8.95 8.65
C GLN A 107 -4.33 9.87 9.39
N HIS A 108 -5.15 10.61 8.65
CA HIS A 108 -6.10 11.55 9.23
C HIS A 108 -7.43 10.90 9.64
N GLY A 109 -7.89 9.88 8.90
CA GLY A 109 -9.18 9.23 9.14
C GLY A 109 -9.21 8.33 10.39
N ILE A 110 -8.07 7.76 10.77
CA ILE A 110 -8.00 6.80 11.90
C ILE A 110 -7.46 7.46 13.19
N GLY A 111 -6.83 8.63 13.09
CA GLY A 111 -6.15 9.31 14.19
C GLY A 111 -4.90 8.54 14.65
N PRO A 112 -4.07 9.10 15.55
CA PRO A 112 -2.93 8.38 16.11
C PRO A 112 -3.41 7.09 16.79
N VAL A 113 -2.61 6.04 16.65
CA VAL A 113 -2.76 4.78 17.40
C VAL A 113 -2.55 5.05 18.88
#